data_AF-A0A1J5G0Q4-F1
#
_entry.id   AF-A0A1J5G0Q4-F1
#
_cell.length_a   1.000
_cell.length_b   1.000
_cell.length_c   1.000
_cell.angle_alpha   90.00
_cell.angle_beta   90.00
_cell.angle_gamma   90.00
#
_symmetry.space_group_name_H-M   'P 1'
#
loop_
_entity.id
_entity.type
_entity.pdbx_description
1 polymer ?
#
loop_
_entity_poly.entity_id
_entity_poly.type
_entity_poly.pdbx_seq_one_letter_code
_entity_poly.pdbx_strand_id
1 'polypeptide(L)'
;MPTFEVIVAVAKNNAIGYKGNFTMGKFTKGPVKHFRDMTMGHAIVIDYNTLVAISSIRNRTTNLLPGRVIYVFTRDPQKLMRCHL
;
A
#
# COMPACT_ATOMS: atom_id res chain seq x y z
N MET A 1 -3.26 8.19 -23.61
CA MET A 1 -2.36 7.99 -22.45
C MET A 1 -3.11 7.17 -21.41
N PRO A 2 -2.49 6.18 -20.75
CA PRO A 2 -3.14 5.49 -19.65
C PRO A 2 -3.45 6.49 -18.53
N THR A 3 -4.67 6.43 -18.01
CA THR A 3 -5.15 7.28 -16.92
C THR A 3 -4.81 6.60 -15.59
N PHE A 4 -4.26 7.34 -14.64
CA PHE A 4 -4.00 6.86 -13.28
C PHE A 4 -4.84 7.63 -12.29
N GLU A 5 -5.39 6.94 -11.31
CA GLU A 5 -6.06 7.54 -10.15
C GLU A 5 -5.16 7.43 -8.93
N VAL A 6 -5.00 8.53 -8.20
CA VAL A 6 -4.22 8.59 -6.96
C VAL A 6 -5.18 8.55 -5.78
N ILE A 7 -5.06 7.49 -4.98
CA ILE A 7 -5.85 7.32 -3.75
C ILE A 7 -4.91 7.46 -2.56
N VAL A 8 -5.16 8.45 -1.70
CA VAL A 8 -4.29 8.75 -0.55
C VAL A 8 -5.12 9.22 0.65
N ALA A 9 -4.75 8.74 1.83
CA ALA A 9 -5.25 9.28 3.10
C ALA A 9 -4.23 10.29 3.64
N VAL A 10 -4.69 11.51 3.95
CA VAL A 10 -3.82 12.64 4.30
C VAL A 10 -4.25 13.23 5.64
N ALA A 11 -3.32 13.36 6.58
CA ALA A 11 -3.57 14.03 7.86
C ALA A 11 -3.64 15.57 7.69
N LYS A 12 -4.16 16.30 8.68
CA LYS A 12 -4.31 17.78 8.62
C LYS A 12 -3.00 18.53 8.33
N ASN A 13 -1.86 17.96 8.68
CA ASN A 13 -0.53 18.51 8.41
C ASN A 13 0.09 17.98 7.10
N ASN A 14 -0.72 17.46 6.18
CA ASN A 14 -0.32 16.84 4.92
C ASN A 14 0.52 15.56 5.04
N ALA A 15 0.64 14.98 6.23
CA ALA A 15 1.40 13.74 6.41
C ALA A 15 0.58 12.51 5.99
N ILE A 16 1.21 11.61 5.23
CA ILE A 16 0.62 10.34 4.76
C ILE A 16 1.15 9.10 5.51
N GLY A 17 2.21 9.28 6.31
CA GLY A 17 2.83 8.22 7.11
C GLY A 17 3.95 8.75 8.02
N TYR A 18 4.32 7.95 9.02
CA TYR A 18 5.39 8.23 9.97
C TYR A 18 6.12 6.92 10.31
N LYS A 19 7.44 6.89 10.11
CA LYS A 19 8.31 5.72 10.38
C LYS A 19 7.75 4.39 9.82
N GLY A 20 7.34 4.39 8.55
CA GLY A 20 6.81 3.19 7.88
C GLY A 20 5.39 2.77 8.29
N ASN A 21 4.68 3.59 9.07
CA ASN A 21 3.30 3.35 9.49
C ASN A 21 2.38 4.48 9.06
N PHE A 22 1.07 4.23 9.05
CA PHE A 22 0.08 5.30 8.90
C PHE A 22 0.15 6.27 10.08
N THR A 23 0.03 7.57 9.79
CA THR A 23 -0.03 8.65 10.81
C THR A 23 -1.30 8.61 11.64
N MET A 24 -2.37 8.03 11.10
CA MET A 24 -3.70 7.98 11.70
C MET A 24 -3.92 6.73 12.57
N GLY A 25 -3.16 6.55 13.65
CA GLY A 25 -3.46 5.55 14.71
C GLY A 25 -3.81 4.12 14.25
N LYS A 26 -4.58 3.38 15.07
CA LYS A 26 -5.16 2.07 14.67
C LYS A 26 -6.09 2.29 13.48
N PHE A 27 -5.91 1.52 12.42
CA PHE A 27 -6.77 1.49 11.23
C PHE A 27 -8.25 1.63 11.59
N THR A 28 -8.81 2.81 11.37
CA THR A 28 -10.26 2.96 11.40
C THR A 28 -10.81 2.16 10.22
N LYS A 29 -11.80 1.30 10.49
CA LYS A 29 -12.35 0.39 9.47
C LYS A 29 -12.89 1.12 8.24
N GLY A 30 -13.34 2.37 8.40
CA GLY A 30 -13.92 3.20 7.34
C GLY A 30 -12.98 3.45 6.16
N PRO A 31 -11.85 4.19 6.35
CA PRO A 31 -10.91 4.48 5.27
C PRO A 31 -10.34 3.23 4.59
N VAL A 32 -10.06 2.16 5.34
CA VAL A 32 -9.57 0.89 4.77
C VAL A 32 -10.63 0.21 3.91
N LYS A 33 -11.88 0.18 4.37
CA LYS A 33 -12.99 -0.37 3.60
C LYS A 33 -13.18 0.44 2.32
N HIS A 34 -13.18 1.77 2.41
CA HIS A 34 -13.32 2.64 1.25
C HIS A 34 -12.20 2.43 0.23
N PHE A 35 -10.94 2.39 0.66
CA PHE A 35 -9.81 2.06 -0.20
C PHE A 35 -9.99 0.68 -0.87
N ARG A 36 -10.40 -0.33 -0.11
CA ARG A 36 -10.62 -1.69 -0.65
C ARG A 36 -11.70 -1.68 -1.72
N ASP A 37 -12.84 -1.05 -1.44
CA ASP A 37 -14.00 -1.09 -2.32
C ASP A 37 -13.71 -0.31 -3.62
N MET A 38 -12.95 0.79 -3.57
CA MET A 38 -12.52 1.53 -4.77
C MET A 38 -11.46 0.80 -5.61
N THR A 39 -10.57 0.04 -4.96
CA THR A 39 -9.42 -0.58 -5.65
C THR A 39 -9.67 -2.00 -6.13
N MET A 40 -10.81 -2.61 -5.78
CA MET A 40 -11.09 -4.00 -6.09
C MET A 40 -11.14 -4.24 -7.61
N GLY A 41 -10.48 -5.30 -8.10
CA GLY A 41 -10.42 -5.61 -9.53
C GLY A 41 -9.46 -4.73 -10.34
N HIS A 42 -8.86 -3.71 -9.72
CA HIS A 42 -7.89 -2.83 -10.37
C HIS A 42 -6.45 -3.23 -10.03
N ALA A 43 -5.53 -2.92 -10.95
CA ALA A 43 -4.10 -2.99 -10.66
C ALA A 43 -3.70 -1.85 -9.70
N ILE A 44 -2.77 -2.13 -8.80
CA ILE A 44 -2.28 -1.18 -7.80
C ILE A 44 -0.80 -0.97 -7.99
N VAL A 45 -0.38 0.29 -8.06
CA VAL A 45 1.04 0.68 -8.13
C VAL A 45 1.43 1.28 -6.79
N ILE A 46 2.46 0.73 -6.15
CA ILE A 46 3.01 1.22 -4.89
C ILE A 46 4.54 1.19 -4.92
N ASP A 47 5.19 1.96 -4.04
CA ASP A 47 6.62 1.82 -3.83
C ASP A 47 6.94 0.64 -2.89
N TYR A 48 8.21 0.24 -2.88
CA TYR A 48 8.68 -0.84 -2.02
C TYR A 48 8.44 -0.58 -0.52
N ASN A 49 8.57 0.65 -0.03
CA ASN A 49 8.38 0.91 1.40
C ASN A 49 6.91 0.75 1.82
N THR A 50 5.96 1.15 0.97
CA THR A 50 4.53 0.90 1.19
C THR A 50 4.22 -0.60 1.22
N LEU A 51 4.84 -1.38 0.33
CA LEU A 51 4.70 -2.83 0.33
C LEU A 51 5.18 -3.46 1.65
N VAL A 52 6.37 -3.07 2.12
CA VAL A 52 6.93 -3.53 3.40
C VAL A 52 6.03 -3.14 4.57
N ALA A 53 5.51 -1.91 4.58
CA ALA A 53 4.57 -1.46 5.61
C ALA A 53 3.30 -2.33 5.66
N ILE A 54 2.69 -2.61 4.51
CA ILE A 54 1.49 -3.48 4.43
C ILE A 54 1.80 -4.90 4.90
N SER A 55 2.94 -5.45 4.48
CA SER A 55 3.40 -6.79 4.88
C SER A 55 3.57 -6.88 6.40
N SER A 56 4.26 -5.91 7.00
CA SER A 56 4.47 -5.82 8.45
C SER A 56 3.15 -5.74 9.23
N ILE A 57 2.23 -4.89 8.78
CA ILE A 57 0.90 -4.72 9.42
C ILE A 57 0.07 -6.01 9.37
N ARG A 58 0.15 -6.74 8.26
CA ARG A 58 -0.63 -7.98 8.06
C ARG A 58 0.05 -9.21 8.62
N ASN A 59 1.31 -9.08 9.06
CA ASN A 59 2.18 -10.18 9.47
C ASN A 59 2.21 -11.33 8.45
N ARG A 60 2.32 -10.99 7.16
CA ARG A 60 2.39 -11.94 6.05
C ARG A 60 3.04 -11.27 4.84
N THR A 61 3.67 -12.05 3.97
CA THR A 61 4.31 -11.55 2.75
C THR A 61 3.46 -11.74 1.49
N THR A 62 2.57 -12.74 1.47
CA THR A 62 1.73 -13.07 0.32
C THR A 62 0.31 -12.55 0.45
N ASN A 63 -0.40 -12.44 -0.69
CA ASN A 63 -1.82 -12.07 -0.77
C ASN A 63 -2.18 -10.78 0.02
N LEU A 64 -1.30 -9.78 -0.02
CA LEU A 64 -1.39 -8.56 0.79
C LEU A 64 -2.69 -7.78 0.54
N LEU A 65 -3.05 -7.62 -0.73
CA LEU A 65 -4.27 -6.99 -1.21
C LEU A 65 -5.05 -7.97 -2.10
N PRO A 66 -5.87 -8.86 -1.51
CA PRO A 66 -6.61 -9.87 -2.29
C PRO A 66 -7.45 -9.22 -3.39
N GLY A 67 -7.54 -9.90 -4.53
CA GLY A 67 -8.32 -9.46 -5.70
C GLY A 67 -7.66 -8.36 -6.54
N ARG A 68 -6.38 -8.05 -6.31
CA ARG A 68 -5.63 -6.99 -7.00
C ARG A 68 -4.25 -7.46 -7.40
N VAL A 69 -3.81 -7.06 -8.60
CA VAL A 69 -2.41 -7.18 -9.03
C VAL A 69 -1.64 -6.00 -8.43
N ILE A 70 -0.50 -6.27 -7.80
CA ILE A 70 0.36 -5.24 -7.21
C ILE A 70 1.61 -5.09 -8.06
N TYR A 71 1.82 -3.91 -8.62
CA TYR A 71 3.06 -3.48 -9.25
C TYR A 71 3.87 -2.67 -8.24
N VAL A 72 5.13 -3.06 -8.07
CA VAL A 72 6.02 -2.44 -7.09
C VAL A 72 7.10 -1.65 -7.82
N PHE A 73 7.21 -0.36 -7.50
CA PHE A 73 8.27 0.49 -8.01
C PHE A 73 9.44 0.56 -7.02
N THR A 74 10.66 0.29 -7.51
CA THR A 74 11.91 0.43 -6.76
C THR A 74 13.04 0.78 -7.71
N ARG A 75 14.02 1.56 -7.23
CA ARG A 75 15.28 1.80 -7.93
C ARG A 75 16.31 0.68 -7.72
N ASP A 76 16.08 -0.17 -6.72
CA ASP A 76 16.93 -1.30 -6.37
C ASP A 76 16.12 -2.60 -6.50
N PRO A 77 16.24 -3.33 -7.62
CA PRO A 77 15.53 -4.58 -7.85
C PRO A 77 15.90 -5.69 -6.86
N GLN A 78 17.10 -5.65 -6.26
CA GLN A 78 17.52 -6.69 -5.31
C GLN A 78 16.64 -6.73 -4.06
N LYS A 79 16.01 -5.59 -3.71
CA LYS A 79 15.04 -5.51 -2.60
C LYS A 79 13.84 -6.43 -2.80
N LEU A 80 13.41 -6.61 -4.05
CA LEU A 80 12.28 -7.50 -4.37
C LEU A 80 12.66 -8.97 -4.23
N MET A 81 13.94 -9.33 -4.40
CA MET A 81 14.40 -10.72 -4.24
C MET A 81 14.68 -11.09 -2.77
N ARG A 82 14.95 -10.09 -1.91
CA ARG A 82 15.22 -10.31 -0.48
C ARG A 82 13.94 -10.46 0.34
N CYS A 83 12.87 -9.79 -0.06
CA CYS A 83 11.56 -10.07 0.46
C CYS A 83 11.05 -11.35 -0.19
N HIS A 84 10.84 -12.41 0.60
CA HIS A 84 10.10 -13.60 0.16
C HIS A 84 8.62 -13.25 0.01
N LEU A 85 8.31 -12.38 -0.96
CA LEU A 85 6.96 -12.06 -1.42
C LEU A 85 6.43 -13.17 -2.30
#